data_AF-A0A2N6ELZ2-F1
#
_entry.id   AF-A0A2N6ELZ2-F1
#
_cell.length_a   1.000
_cell.length_b   1.000
_cell.length_c   1.000
_cell.angle_alpha   90.00
_cell.angle_beta   90.00
_cell.angle_gamma   90.00
#
_symmetry.space_group_name_H-M   'P 1'
#
loop_
_entity.id
_entity.type
_entity.pdbx_description
1 polymer ?
#
loop_
_entity_poly.entity_id
_entity_poly.type
_entity_poly.pdbx_seq_one_letter_code
_entity_poly.pdbx_strand_id
1 'polypeptide(L)'
;MWGYFTDTGQPCGTATAWDVGPQIDIGPADTSLTVNLRNCLDTDATSLVITGQALPADGLGDVLPPTTTTDAQNRVRVTSFTQTAAANGGTITYNWTNLTEGTYLYHSGTHSALQRHMGLYGAVKVEAAAGQAYGNSYDQEQVILYSEIDPALHDPATAAKPLNYKPKYFLVNGQPHSSATLPLSAGSINQTTLLRTLNAGLKTHVPTLLGSYMQVIAEDGKSYPYPREEYSMLLTAGKTSDALFTPSADGTYAFYDRALNLTTNGMTDGGLYSHLEVGSGTGPTATGDLYPFTEDTPLIVAAPGVLANDEPGTTVSTASPISSTGHGSLTLNSDGSFSYVPDPNFNGSDMFTYQATDGVEESNLVTVQLTGTPTNDAPSAATDSYQAYTGQTLVVAAPGVLGNDTDIDGDSLSAVLDTGTSGGALTLNGDGSFSYTPAGSNPDSFTYHANDGTADSGSVTVNITVVSAPNSAPVAEDDTATTPQLTPVTIHLVANDTDADGNLDPTTVTIVNDPNRGGTINNTGNGYVIYTPRRGFKGTDVFSYTVEDTDGLVSNEATVRVNVIR
;
A
#
# COMPACT_ATOMS: atom_id res chain seq x y z
N MET A 1 40.19 -10.42 -2.96
CA MET A 1 39.19 -11.45 -3.34
C MET A 1 38.28 -10.84 -4.37
N TRP A 2 37.82 -11.64 -5.31
CA TRP A 2 36.80 -11.28 -6.29
C TRP A 2 35.57 -12.15 -6.02
N GLY A 3 34.39 -11.71 -6.46
CA GLY A 3 33.14 -12.45 -6.25
C GLY A 3 32.07 -11.97 -7.23
N TYR A 4 31.06 -12.80 -7.46
CA TYR A 4 29.83 -12.37 -8.10
C TYR A 4 28.82 -12.01 -7.01
N PHE A 5 27.99 -11.00 -7.27
CA PHE A 5 26.97 -10.53 -6.34
C PHE A 5 25.72 -10.17 -7.12
N THR A 6 24.55 -10.30 -6.49
CA THR A 6 23.32 -9.76 -7.05
C THR A 6 23.43 -8.23 -7.12
N ASP A 7 23.20 -7.66 -8.30
CA ASP A 7 23.18 -6.19 -8.47
C ASP A 7 21.78 -5.66 -8.09
N THR A 8 21.69 -5.02 -6.93
CA THR A 8 20.53 -4.27 -6.45
C THR A 8 20.67 -2.76 -6.72
N GLY A 9 21.56 -2.37 -7.63
CA GLY A 9 21.85 -0.97 -7.97
C GLY A 9 22.95 -0.33 -7.10
N GLN A 10 23.68 -1.12 -6.33
CA GLN A 10 24.72 -0.62 -5.42
C GLN A 10 25.95 -0.04 -6.15
N PRO A 11 26.70 0.88 -5.52
CA PRO A 11 28.00 1.30 -6.01
C PRO A 11 29.01 0.14 -6.02
N CYS A 12 29.91 0.11 -7.01
CA CYS A 12 30.99 -0.87 -7.07
C CYS A 12 31.87 -0.83 -5.80
N GLY A 13 32.32 -2.00 -5.33
CA GLY A 13 33.22 -2.13 -4.18
C GLY A 13 32.56 -2.13 -2.79
N THR A 14 31.22 -2.13 -2.71
CA THR A 14 30.47 -2.14 -1.45
C THR A 14 30.18 -3.55 -0.91
N ALA A 15 30.44 -4.59 -1.69
CA ALA A 15 30.17 -5.98 -1.32
C ALA A 15 31.25 -6.56 -0.38
N THR A 16 30.83 -7.46 0.51
CA THR A 16 31.70 -8.16 1.45
C THR A 16 32.76 -8.98 0.72
N ALA A 17 34.03 -8.83 1.14
CA ALA A 17 35.08 -9.74 0.70
C ALA A 17 34.78 -11.14 1.28
N TRP A 18 34.98 -12.20 0.49
CA TRP A 18 34.85 -13.64 0.82
C TRP A 18 33.59 -14.37 0.37
N ASP A 19 32.58 -13.69 -0.16
CA ASP A 19 31.42 -14.39 -0.71
C ASP A 19 31.67 -14.92 -2.12
N VAL A 20 31.20 -16.14 -2.34
CA VAL A 20 31.09 -16.75 -3.67
C VAL A 20 29.83 -16.21 -4.36
N GLY A 21 29.73 -16.45 -5.65
CA GLY A 21 28.58 -16.02 -6.44
C GLY A 21 27.25 -16.58 -5.91
N PRO A 22 26.15 -15.81 -6.03
CA PRO A 22 24.82 -16.27 -5.63
C PRO A 22 24.42 -17.55 -6.35
N GLN A 23 23.66 -18.40 -5.69
CA GLN A 23 23.01 -19.52 -6.37
C GLN A 23 21.94 -19.00 -7.33
N ILE A 24 21.97 -19.48 -8.57
CA ILE A 24 20.97 -19.15 -9.59
C ILE A 24 20.01 -20.33 -9.72
N ASP A 25 18.78 -20.13 -9.29
CA ASP A 25 17.71 -21.12 -9.35
C ASP A 25 16.83 -20.90 -10.57
N ILE A 26 16.75 -21.92 -11.43
CA ILE A 26 15.98 -21.89 -12.68
C ILE A 26 14.86 -22.91 -12.56
N GLY A 27 13.63 -22.41 -12.62
CA GLY A 27 12.43 -23.20 -12.40
C GLY A 27 12.12 -24.19 -13.54
N PRO A 28 11.23 -25.15 -13.31
CA PRO A 28 10.94 -26.24 -14.24
C PRO A 28 10.29 -25.84 -15.57
N ALA A 29 9.71 -24.63 -15.65
CA ALA A 29 9.14 -24.10 -16.89
C ALA A 29 10.16 -23.29 -17.71
N ASP A 30 11.30 -22.93 -17.12
CA ASP A 30 12.25 -22.01 -17.73
C ASP A 30 13.34 -22.77 -18.49
N THR A 31 13.43 -22.50 -19.80
CA THR A 31 14.44 -23.10 -20.68
C THR A 31 15.50 -22.10 -21.14
N SER A 32 15.46 -20.88 -20.59
CA SER A 32 16.36 -19.79 -20.93
C SER A 32 16.77 -19.00 -19.70
N LEU A 33 17.98 -18.46 -19.72
CA LEU A 33 18.51 -17.59 -18.68
C LEU A 33 19.14 -16.35 -19.33
N THR A 34 18.75 -15.18 -18.84
CA THR A 34 19.42 -13.91 -19.16
C THR A 34 20.15 -13.40 -17.93
N VAL A 35 21.46 -13.16 -18.05
CA VAL A 35 22.27 -12.53 -17.01
C VAL A 35 22.87 -11.23 -17.52
N ASN A 36 22.61 -10.14 -16.80
CA ASN A 36 23.27 -8.86 -17.02
C ASN A 36 24.46 -8.75 -16.04
N LEU A 37 25.67 -8.92 -16.55
CA LEU A 37 26.89 -8.85 -15.75
C LEU A 37 27.48 -7.43 -15.82
N ARG A 38 27.47 -6.73 -14.68
CA ARG A 38 28.18 -5.47 -14.49
C ARG A 38 29.56 -5.72 -13.90
N ASN A 39 30.62 -5.24 -14.56
CA ASN A 39 31.99 -5.40 -14.06
C ASN A 39 32.41 -4.24 -13.16
N CYS A 40 32.65 -4.56 -11.89
CA CYS A 40 33.13 -3.64 -10.86
C CYS A 40 34.60 -3.88 -10.45
N LEU A 41 35.37 -4.66 -11.21
CA LEU A 41 36.80 -4.90 -10.96
C LEU A 41 37.65 -3.70 -11.42
N ASP A 42 38.64 -3.31 -10.62
CA ASP A 42 39.44 -2.10 -10.82
C ASP A 42 40.30 -2.11 -12.10
N THR A 43 40.87 -3.24 -12.48
CA THR A 43 41.79 -3.33 -13.63
C THR A 43 41.51 -4.48 -14.58
N ASP A 44 40.71 -5.45 -14.14
CA ASP A 44 40.55 -6.73 -14.83
C ASP A 44 39.20 -6.85 -15.52
N ALA A 45 39.24 -7.36 -16.75
CA ALA A 45 38.03 -7.74 -17.45
C ALA A 45 37.55 -9.11 -16.93
N THR A 46 36.24 -9.29 -16.84
CA THR A 46 35.62 -10.56 -16.42
C THR A 46 34.49 -10.96 -17.36
N SER A 47 34.13 -12.23 -17.34
CA SER A 47 33.04 -12.81 -18.14
C SER A 47 32.20 -13.74 -17.27
N LEU A 48 31.16 -14.35 -17.83
CA LEU A 48 30.37 -15.38 -17.15
C LEU A 48 30.21 -16.59 -18.07
N VAL A 49 30.44 -17.78 -17.52
CA VAL A 49 30.33 -19.07 -18.19
C VAL A 49 29.58 -20.02 -17.28
N ILE A 50 28.66 -20.82 -17.82
CA ILE A 50 28.02 -21.94 -17.12
C ILE A 50 28.58 -23.25 -17.71
N THR A 51 29.30 -24.03 -16.91
CA THR A 51 29.90 -25.30 -17.37
C THR A 51 28.80 -26.27 -17.79
N GLY A 52 28.97 -26.97 -18.91
CA GLY A 52 28.03 -28.01 -19.35
C GLY A 52 26.81 -27.51 -20.13
N GLN A 53 26.53 -26.20 -20.10
CA GLN A 53 25.49 -25.59 -20.92
C GLN A 53 26.05 -25.10 -22.27
N ALA A 54 25.18 -25.06 -23.29
CA ALA A 54 25.53 -24.44 -24.57
C ALA A 54 25.86 -22.95 -24.35
N LEU A 55 26.70 -22.39 -25.22
CA LEU A 55 26.97 -20.95 -25.18
C LEU A 55 25.66 -20.16 -25.34
N PRO A 56 25.58 -18.96 -24.73
CA PRO A 56 24.54 -18.02 -25.06
C PRO A 56 24.39 -17.85 -26.57
N ALA A 57 23.16 -17.77 -27.07
CA ALA A 57 22.92 -17.32 -28.43
C ALA A 57 23.21 -15.82 -28.45
N ASP A 58 24.47 -15.43 -28.56
CA ASP A 58 24.82 -14.05 -28.77
C ASP A 58 24.43 -13.68 -30.21
N GLY A 59 23.66 -12.61 -30.37
CA GLY A 59 23.49 -11.95 -31.66
C GLY A 59 24.79 -11.32 -32.18
N LEU A 60 25.96 -11.88 -31.85
CA LEU A 60 27.31 -11.37 -32.06
C LEU A 60 28.11 -12.47 -32.77
N GLY A 61 27.81 -12.67 -34.06
CA GLY A 61 28.25 -13.82 -34.84
C GLY A 61 29.71 -14.28 -34.66
N ASP A 62 29.88 -15.58 -34.50
CA ASP A 62 31.03 -16.40 -34.94
C ASP A 62 32.45 -15.84 -34.69
N VAL A 63 32.76 -15.43 -33.46
CA VAL A 63 34.16 -15.16 -33.07
C VAL A 63 34.64 -16.16 -32.01
N LEU A 64 35.22 -17.24 -32.54
CA LEU A 64 36.05 -18.29 -31.92
C LEU A 64 35.31 -19.33 -31.04
N PRO A 65 35.35 -20.62 -31.42
CA PRO A 65 34.75 -21.69 -30.62
C PRO A 65 35.50 -21.89 -29.29
N PRO A 66 34.81 -22.38 -28.25
CA PRO A 66 35.45 -22.82 -27.02
C PRO A 66 36.64 -23.73 -27.27
N THR A 67 37.67 -23.64 -26.42
CA THR A 67 38.60 -24.76 -26.31
C THR A 67 37.84 -25.91 -25.67
N THR A 68 37.71 -27.03 -26.36
CA THR A 68 37.04 -28.21 -25.81
C THR A 68 38.00 -29.37 -25.59
N THR A 69 37.74 -30.20 -24.59
CA THR A 69 38.39 -31.49 -24.39
C THR A 69 37.34 -32.59 -24.40
N THR A 70 37.65 -33.71 -25.04
CA THR A 70 36.83 -34.92 -24.95
C THR A 70 37.42 -35.81 -23.88
N ASP A 71 36.63 -36.15 -22.85
CA ASP A 71 37.13 -37.05 -21.80
C ASP A 71 37.07 -38.53 -22.18
N ALA A 72 37.56 -39.40 -21.29
CA ALA A 72 37.61 -40.85 -21.49
C ALA A 72 36.23 -41.52 -21.69
N GLN A 73 35.14 -40.80 -21.46
CA GLN A 73 33.76 -41.23 -21.69
C GLN A 73 33.15 -40.58 -22.95
N ASN A 74 33.97 -40.02 -23.83
CA ASN A 74 33.57 -39.39 -25.09
C ASN A 74 32.70 -38.13 -24.91
N ARG A 75 32.80 -37.45 -23.75
CA ARG A 75 32.05 -36.21 -23.44
C ARG A 75 32.85 -34.99 -23.88
N VAL A 76 32.27 -34.12 -24.71
CA VAL A 76 32.86 -32.81 -25.09
C VAL A 76 32.69 -31.83 -23.93
N ARG A 77 33.80 -31.32 -23.41
CA ARG A 77 33.87 -30.38 -22.28
C ARG A 77 34.46 -29.08 -22.76
N VAL A 78 33.96 -27.95 -22.28
CA VAL A 78 34.63 -26.68 -22.52
C VAL A 78 35.69 -26.42 -21.44
N THR A 79 36.90 -26.05 -21.83
CA THR A 79 38.04 -25.84 -20.92
C THR A 79 38.49 -24.38 -20.81
N SER A 80 38.25 -23.55 -21.82
CA SER A 80 38.51 -22.11 -21.78
C SER A 80 37.77 -21.34 -22.87
N PHE A 81 37.50 -20.06 -22.61
CA PHE A 81 36.96 -19.10 -23.56
C PHE A 81 37.78 -17.81 -23.57
N THR A 82 37.94 -17.22 -24.75
CA THR A 82 38.46 -15.85 -24.97
C THR A 82 37.32 -14.85 -25.26
N GLN A 83 36.08 -15.14 -24.86
CA GLN A 83 34.91 -14.33 -25.21
C GLN A 83 34.89 -12.97 -24.51
N THR A 84 34.17 -12.01 -25.11
CA THR A 84 33.98 -10.61 -24.74
C THR A 84 33.75 -10.45 -23.24
N ALA A 85 34.80 -10.02 -22.55
CA ALA A 85 34.74 -9.67 -21.14
C ALA A 85 34.05 -8.31 -21.00
N ALA A 86 33.25 -8.14 -19.95
CA ALA A 86 32.84 -6.80 -19.54
C ALA A 86 34.12 -6.00 -19.20
N ALA A 87 34.36 -4.91 -19.93
CA ALA A 87 35.39 -3.96 -19.56
C ALA A 87 35.08 -3.38 -18.18
N ASN A 88 36.09 -2.89 -17.45
CA ASN A 88 35.88 -2.21 -16.18
C ASN A 88 34.80 -1.11 -16.34
N GLY A 89 33.79 -1.14 -15.47
CA GLY A 89 32.67 -0.19 -15.46
C GLY A 89 31.60 -0.46 -16.51
N GLY A 90 31.78 -1.48 -17.35
CA GLY A 90 30.83 -1.88 -18.38
C GLY A 90 29.84 -2.95 -17.92
N THR A 91 28.75 -3.07 -18.67
CA THR A 91 27.75 -4.13 -18.51
C THR A 91 27.65 -4.94 -19.80
N ILE A 92 27.58 -6.26 -19.67
CA ILE A 92 27.34 -7.19 -20.78
C ILE A 92 26.17 -8.12 -20.45
N THR A 93 25.38 -8.48 -21.45
CA THR A 93 24.23 -9.38 -21.31
C THR A 93 24.54 -10.73 -21.94
N TYR A 94 24.31 -11.80 -21.18
CA TYR A 94 24.44 -13.20 -21.62
C TYR A 94 23.06 -13.86 -21.67
N ASN A 95 22.73 -14.56 -22.76
CA ASN A 95 21.43 -15.21 -22.99
C ASN A 95 21.59 -16.71 -23.31
N TRP A 96 21.44 -17.59 -22.32
CA TRP A 96 21.38 -19.03 -22.54
C TRP A 96 19.98 -19.45 -22.99
N THR A 97 19.92 -20.38 -23.96
CA THR A 97 18.68 -21.01 -24.41
C THR A 97 18.85 -22.52 -24.44
N ASN A 98 17.74 -23.26 -24.35
CA ASN A 98 17.73 -24.72 -24.25
C ASN A 98 18.53 -25.26 -23.07
N LEU A 99 18.37 -24.62 -21.90
CA LEU A 99 18.97 -25.10 -20.67
C LEU A 99 18.50 -26.54 -20.37
N THR A 100 19.45 -27.40 -20.04
CA THR A 100 19.17 -28.76 -19.59
C THR A 100 19.09 -28.84 -18.07
N GLU A 101 18.23 -29.72 -17.57
CA GLU A 101 18.12 -30.05 -16.13
C GLU A 101 19.49 -30.39 -15.54
N GLY A 102 19.78 -29.83 -14.37
CA GLY A 102 20.88 -30.27 -13.53
C GLY A 102 21.61 -29.19 -12.76
N THR A 103 22.66 -29.62 -12.06
CA THR A 103 23.59 -28.75 -11.32
C THR A 103 24.80 -28.38 -12.17
N TYR A 104 25.10 -27.09 -12.27
CA TYR A 104 26.21 -26.57 -13.04
C TYR A 104 27.00 -25.54 -12.25
N LEU A 105 28.32 -25.53 -12.46
CA LEU A 105 29.19 -24.47 -11.98
C LEU A 105 29.11 -23.29 -12.95
N TYR A 106 28.94 -22.08 -12.46
CA TYR A 106 29.26 -20.89 -13.25
C TYR A 106 30.53 -20.23 -12.73
N HIS A 107 31.29 -19.60 -13.63
CA HIS A 107 32.52 -18.91 -13.30
C HIS A 107 32.99 -17.94 -14.38
N SER A 108 34.04 -17.17 -14.09
CA SER A 108 34.68 -16.32 -15.11
C SER A 108 35.47 -17.12 -16.14
N GLY A 109 35.35 -16.75 -17.43
CA GLY A 109 36.05 -17.37 -18.55
C GLY A 109 37.39 -16.72 -18.92
N THR A 110 37.59 -15.43 -18.60
CA THR A 110 38.68 -14.60 -19.15
C THR A 110 40.07 -14.93 -18.57
N HIS A 111 40.15 -15.25 -17.28
CA HIS A 111 41.35 -15.76 -16.60
C HIS A 111 41.01 -16.91 -15.66
N SER A 112 40.36 -17.96 -16.20
CA SER A 112 39.59 -18.95 -15.42
C SER A 112 40.34 -19.60 -14.25
N ALA A 113 41.64 -19.85 -14.30
CA ALA A 113 42.36 -20.43 -13.16
C ALA A 113 42.52 -19.42 -12.01
N LEU A 114 43.01 -18.21 -12.32
CA LEU A 114 43.24 -17.16 -11.31
C LEU A 114 41.92 -16.56 -10.82
N GLN A 115 41.00 -16.22 -11.73
CA GLN A 115 39.71 -15.61 -11.39
C GLN A 115 38.82 -16.54 -10.56
N ARG A 116 38.78 -17.85 -10.88
CA ARG A 116 38.09 -18.83 -10.02
C ARG A 116 38.74 -18.94 -8.66
N HIS A 117 40.07 -19.04 -8.63
CA HIS A 117 40.81 -19.09 -7.37
C HIS A 117 40.56 -17.85 -6.48
N MET A 118 40.34 -16.69 -7.12
CA MET A 118 40.02 -15.44 -6.44
C MET A 118 38.57 -15.33 -5.94
N GLY A 119 37.66 -16.24 -6.34
CA GLY A 119 36.26 -16.27 -5.89
C GLY A 119 35.19 -16.03 -6.98
N LEU A 120 35.56 -15.86 -8.26
CA LEU A 120 34.60 -15.65 -9.36
C LEU A 120 34.00 -16.97 -9.85
N TYR A 121 33.16 -17.56 -9.01
CA TYR A 121 32.37 -18.76 -9.30
C TYR A 121 31.10 -18.81 -8.44
N GLY A 122 30.12 -19.63 -8.84
CA GLY A 122 28.92 -19.93 -8.09
C GLY A 122 28.18 -21.13 -8.69
N ALA A 123 26.98 -21.42 -8.19
CA ALA A 123 26.16 -22.55 -8.64
C ALA A 123 24.95 -22.10 -9.45
N VAL A 124 24.63 -22.84 -10.51
CA VAL A 124 23.33 -22.78 -11.21
C VAL A 124 22.64 -24.13 -11.01
N LYS A 125 21.37 -24.12 -10.64
CA LYS A 125 20.52 -25.30 -10.72
C LYS A 125 19.39 -25.06 -11.72
N VAL A 126 19.15 -26.05 -12.55
CA VAL A 126 18.02 -26.11 -13.48
C VAL A 126 17.15 -27.27 -13.03
N GLU A 127 15.97 -26.99 -12.51
CA GLU A 127 15.04 -28.02 -12.04
C GLU A 127 14.16 -28.52 -13.19
N ALA A 128 13.76 -29.79 -13.16
CA ALA A 128 12.74 -30.32 -14.07
C ALA A 128 11.34 -30.38 -13.45
N ALA A 129 11.26 -30.47 -12.11
CA ALA A 129 10.04 -30.33 -11.33
C ALA A 129 10.40 -30.03 -9.87
N ALA A 130 9.54 -29.30 -9.16
CA ALA A 130 9.73 -29.00 -7.74
C ALA A 130 9.88 -30.31 -6.93
N GLY A 131 10.91 -30.38 -6.09
CA GLY A 131 11.21 -31.55 -5.25
C GLY A 131 11.64 -32.80 -6.03
N GLN A 132 12.05 -32.67 -7.29
CA GLN A 132 12.56 -33.76 -8.11
C GLN A 132 13.90 -33.40 -8.76
N ALA A 133 14.82 -34.37 -8.82
CA ALA A 133 16.06 -34.28 -9.57
C ALA A 133 16.33 -35.58 -10.32
N TYR A 134 16.45 -35.51 -11.64
CA TYR A 134 16.69 -36.65 -12.54
C TYR A 134 15.67 -37.79 -12.37
N GLY A 135 14.42 -37.43 -12.08
CA GLY A 135 13.34 -38.39 -11.81
C GLY A 135 13.36 -39.01 -10.41
N ASN A 136 14.20 -38.53 -9.50
CA ASN A 136 14.21 -38.94 -8.10
C ASN A 136 13.61 -37.85 -7.22
N SER A 137 12.80 -38.25 -6.25
CA SER A 137 12.21 -37.34 -5.26
C SER A 137 13.19 -37.06 -4.14
N TYR A 138 13.18 -35.83 -3.63
CA TYR A 138 13.93 -35.43 -2.45
C TYR A 138 13.05 -34.51 -1.58
N ASP A 139 13.28 -34.53 -0.28
CA ASP A 139 12.53 -33.74 0.72
C ASP A 139 13.20 -32.38 0.97
N GLN A 140 14.52 -32.31 0.78
CA GLN A 140 15.29 -31.07 0.91
C GLN A 140 16.55 -31.11 0.04
N GLU A 141 17.20 -29.97 -0.11
CA GLU A 141 18.37 -29.80 -0.96
C GLU A 141 19.49 -29.07 -0.23
N GLN A 142 20.73 -29.48 -0.46
CA GLN A 142 21.94 -28.79 -0.01
C GLN A 142 22.91 -28.59 -1.16
N VAL A 143 23.36 -27.34 -1.36
CA VAL A 143 24.38 -26.98 -2.34
C VAL A 143 25.72 -26.78 -1.64
N ILE A 144 26.73 -27.52 -2.10
CA ILE A 144 28.05 -27.59 -1.47
C ILE A 144 29.12 -27.29 -2.53
N LEU A 145 29.63 -26.06 -2.51
CA LEU A 145 30.69 -25.54 -3.37
C LEU A 145 32.05 -25.72 -2.69
N TYR A 146 32.84 -26.66 -3.17
CA TYR A 146 34.23 -26.85 -2.78
C TYR A 146 35.16 -25.96 -3.60
N SER A 147 36.11 -25.32 -2.93
CA SER A 147 37.20 -24.61 -3.57
C SER A 147 38.43 -24.52 -2.66
N GLU A 148 39.51 -23.94 -3.17
CA GLU A 148 40.67 -23.65 -2.35
C GLU A 148 41.29 -22.30 -2.69
N ILE A 149 41.99 -21.73 -1.71
CA ILE A 149 42.61 -20.42 -1.77
C ILE A 149 44.05 -20.45 -1.22
N ASP A 150 44.96 -19.77 -1.91
CA ASP A 150 46.28 -19.41 -1.40
C ASP A 150 46.44 -17.89 -1.47
N PRO A 151 46.27 -17.17 -0.34
CA PRO A 151 46.42 -15.72 -0.31
C PRO A 151 47.77 -15.21 -0.81
N ALA A 152 48.82 -16.05 -0.84
CA ALA A 152 50.13 -15.66 -1.38
C ALA A 152 50.13 -15.50 -2.91
N LEU A 153 49.20 -16.15 -3.62
CA LEU A 153 49.02 -15.95 -5.07
C LEU A 153 48.31 -14.62 -5.39
N HIS A 154 47.89 -13.88 -4.37
CA HIS A 154 47.13 -12.64 -4.50
C HIS A 154 48.04 -11.40 -4.40
N ASP A 155 49.35 -11.59 -4.18
CA ASP A 155 50.35 -10.51 -4.18
C ASP A 155 50.87 -10.27 -5.61
N PRO A 156 50.65 -9.07 -6.19
CA PRO A 156 51.10 -8.73 -7.54
C PRO A 156 52.63 -8.81 -7.73
N ALA A 157 53.43 -8.80 -6.64
CA ALA A 157 54.88 -8.96 -6.71
C ALA A 157 55.36 -10.39 -7.03
N THR A 158 54.49 -11.40 -6.94
CA THR A 158 54.83 -12.83 -7.08
C THR A 158 54.21 -13.54 -8.29
N ALA A 159 53.45 -12.83 -9.13
CA ALA A 159 52.63 -13.37 -10.23
C ALA A 159 53.40 -14.12 -11.35
N ALA A 160 54.74 -14.17 -11.33
CA ALA A 160 55.56 -14.77 -12.37
C ALA A 160 56.16 -16.16 -12.03
N LYS A 161 55.85 -16.76 -10.87
CA LYS A 161 56.37 -18.09 -10.53
C LYS A 161 55.46 -19.20 -11.09
N PRO A 162 56.00 -20.31 -11.63
CA PRO A 162 55.19 -21.46 -11.97
C PRO A 162 54.40 -21.92 -10.75
N LEU A 163 53.08 -22.13 -10.90
CA LEU A 163 52.19 -22.59 -9.83
C LEU A 163 52.61 -23.99 -9.34
N ASN A 164 53.59 -24.06 -8.43
CA ASN A 164 53.69 -25.20 -7.51
C ASN A 164 52.65 -24.97 -6.39
N TYR A 165 51.39 -25.11 -6.77
CA TYR A 165 50.21 -24.73 -6.00
C TYR A 165 50.01 -25.65 -4.79
N LYS A 166 50.22 -25.08 -3.59
CA LYS A 166 49.85 -25.66 -2.30
C LYS A 166 48.82 -24.72 -1.64
N PRO A 167 47.51 -24.99 -1.81
CA PRO A 167 46.48 -24.15 -1.20
C PRO A 167 46.70 -24.01 0.31
N LYS A 168 46.46 -22.80 0.83
CA LYS A 168 46.60 -22.51 2.26
C LYS A 168 45.30 -22.79 3.00
N TYR A 169 44.16 -22.53 2.37
CA TYR A 169 42.84 -22.83 2.90
C TYR A 169 42.00 -23.55 1.85
N PHE A 170 41.14 -24.44 2.34
CA PHE A 170 40.05 -25.03 1.58
C PHE A 170 38.77 -24.39 2.06
N LEU A 171 37.87 -24.14 1.12
CA LEU A 171 36.63 -23.43 1.39
C LEU A 171 35.45 -24.33 1.02
N VAL A 172 34.40 -24.21 1.82
CA VAL A 172 33.07 -24.75 1.52
C VAL A 172 32.14 -23.54 1.47
N ASN A 173 31.42 -23.35 0.36
CA ASN A 173 30.54 -22.21 0.12
C ASN A 173 31.24 -20.85 0.39
N GLY A 174 32.51 -20.74 -0.01
CA GLY A 174 33.32 -19.52 0.14
C GLY A 174 33.97 -19.32 1.51
N GLN A 175 33.60 -20.13 2.51
CA GLN A 175 34.07 -19.97 3.88
C GLN A 175 35.12 -21.03 4.27
N PRO A 176 36.15 -20.69 5.06
CA PRO A 176 37.04 -21.68 5.65
C PRO A 176 36.24 -22.56 6.62
N HIS A 177 36.06 -23.83 6.27
CA HIS A 177 35.24 -24.73 7.08
C HIS A 177 36.07 -25.33 8.23
N SER A 178 35.58 -25.30 9.46
CA SER A 178 36.27 -25.89 10.62
C SER A 178 35.33 -26.74 11.46
N SER A 179 35.87 -27.50 12.42
CA SER A 179 35.07 -28.26 13.40
C SER A 179 34.16 -27.37 14.28
N ALA A 180 34.34 -26.05 14.26
CA ALA A 180 33.51 -25.06 14.96
C ALA A 180 32.46 -24.38 14.07
N THR A 181 32.42 -24.67 12.77
CA THR A 181 31.41 -24.12 11.84
C THR A 181 30.10 -24.90 11.98
N LEU A 182 28.95 -24.21 11.91
CA LEU A 182 27.63 -24.83 11.99
C LEU A 182 27.47 -25.91 10.90
N PRO A 183 26.87 -27.07 11.23
CA PRO A 183 26.59 -28.12 10.25
C PRO A 183 25.59 -27.64 9.18
N LEU A 184 25.66 -28.28 8.00
CA LEU A 184 24.64 -28.19 6.96
C LEU A 184 23.45 -29.08 7.36
N SER A 185 22.21 -28.61 7.20
CA SER A 185 21.03 -29.44 7.51
C SER A 185 20.89 -30.58 6.48
N ALA A 186 20.65 -31.80 6.96
CA ALA A 186 20.20 -32.93 6.14
C ALA A 186 18.84 -33.45 6.61
N GLY A 187 18.05 -32.57 7.25
CA GLY A 187 16.67 -32.74 7.73
C GLY A 187 16.48 -33.94 8.63
N SER A 188 15.38 -34.68 8.49
CA SER A 188 15.01 -35.71 9.47
C SER A 188 15.34 -37.13 9.02
N ILE A 189 15.28 -38.07 9.97
CA ILE A 189 15.42 -39.50 9.71
C ILE A 189 14.43 -39.94 8.61
N ASN A 190 14.91 -40.73 7.65
CA ASN A 190 14.21 -41.23 6.47
C ASN A 190 13.83 -40.18 5.42
N GLN A 191 14.20 -38.91 5.60
CA GLN A 191 14.04 -37.89 4.56
C GLN A 191 15.25 -37.87 3.64
N THR A 192 14.99 -37.81 2.35
CA THR A 192 16.02 -37.81 1.33
C THR A 192 16.49 -36.38 1.07
N THR A 193 17.75 -36.11 1.41
CA THR A 193 18.45 -34.88 1.06
C THR A 193 19.13 -35.03 -0.30
N LEU A 194 18.87 -34.12 -1.23
CA LEU A 194 19.65 -33.97 -2.44
C LEU A 194 20.92 -33.16 -2.13
N LEU A 195 22.07 -33.80 -2.22
CA LEU A 195 23.38 -33.18 -2.10
C LEU A 195 23.90 -32.80 -3.49
N ARG A 196 23.90 -31.51 -3.80
CA ARG A 196 24.50 -30.95 -5.02
C ARG A 196 25.91 -30.48 -4.73
N THR A 197 26.89 -31.26 -5.14
CA THR A 197 28.30 -30.96 -4.87
C THR A 197 28.99 -30.42 -6.11
N LEU A 198 29.72 -29.32 -5.96
CA LEU A 198 30.40 -28.63 -7.05
C LEU A 198 31.85 -28.38 -6.67
N ASN A 199 32.78 -28.59 -7.61
CA ASN A 199 34.19 -28.24 -7.43
C ASN A 199 34.53 -27.01 -8.28
N ALA A 200 34.59 -25.86 -7.62
CA ALA A 200 35.05 -24.61 -8.22
C ALA A 200 36.58 -24.41 -8.12
N GLY A 201 37.25 -25.24 -7.32
CA GLY A 201 38.69 -25.22 -7.09
C GLY A 201 39.52 -25.74 -8.26
N LEU A 202 40.83 -25.84 -8.00
CA LEU A 202 41.81 -26.33 -8.96
C LEU A 202 42.33 -27.73 -8.61
N LYS A 203 42.08 -28.24 -7.40
CA LYS A 203 42.41 -29.62 -7.03
C LYS A 203 41.20 -30.52 -7.24
N THR A 204 41.48 -31.82 -7.14
CA THR A 204 40.42 -32.83 -7.06
C THR A 204 40.00 -32.95 -5.61
N HIS A 205 38.70 -32.90 -5.38
CA HIS A 205 38.08 -33.18 -4.10
C HIS A 205 37.50 -34.59 -4.10
N VAL A 206 37.51 -35.23 -2.95
CA VAL A 206 36.89 -36.53 -2.71
C VAL A 206 35.97 -36.44 -1.48
N PRO A 207 34.81 -35.75 -1.59
CA PRO A 207 33.83 -35.67 -0.51
C PRO A 207 33.40 -37.08 -0.11
N THR A 208 33.45 -37.36 1.18
CA THR A 208 33.24 -38.67 1.78
C THR A 208 32.28 -38.55 2.94
N LEU A 209 31.22 -39.35 2.93
CA LEU A 209 30.28 -39.46 4.02
C LEU A 209 30.72 -40.60 4.95
N LEU A 210 30.98 -40.28 6.22
CA LEU A 210 31.42 -41.26 7.20
C LEU A 210 30.23 -42.02 7.77
N GLY A 211 30.33 -43.35 7.81
CA GLY A 211 29.35 -44.20 8.49
C GLY A 211 28.02 -44.37 7.74
N SER A 212 27.86 -43.75 6.56
CA SER A 212 26.72 -43.93 5.66
C SER A 212 27.17 -43.82 4.19
N TYR A 213 26.29 -44.16 3.26
CA TYR A 213 26.52 -44.01 1.82
C TYR A 213 25.58 -42.93 1.24
N MET A 214 25.94 -42.44 0.06
CA MET A 214 25.09 -41.59 -0.77
C MET A 214 24.74 -42.35 -2.06
N GLN A 215 23.59 -42.06 -2.65
CA GLN A 215 23.21 -42.59 -3.95
C GLN A 215 23.53 -41.54 -5.02
N VAL A 216 24.65 -41.68 -5.71
CA VAL A 216 25.04 -40.77 -6.79
C VAL A 216 24.13 -41.00 -7.98
N ILE A 217 23.35 -39.97 -8.34
CA ILE A 217 22.33 -40.02 -9.39
C ILE A 217 22.73 -39.30 -10.67
N ALA A 218 23.64 -38.32 -10.60
CA ALA A 218 24.10 -37.59 -11.78
C ALA A 218 25.50 -36.99 -11.60
N GLU A 219 26.15 -36.73 -12.73
CA GLU A 219 27.39 -35.95 -12.82
C GLU A 219 27.33 -34.97 -13.99
N ASP A 220 27.81 -33.75 -13.79
CA ASP A 220 27.83 -32.68 -14.80
C ASP A 220 26.47 -32.49 -15.51
N GLY A 221 25.36 -32.55 -14.77
CA GLY A 221 24.02 -32.43 -15.35
C GLY A 221 23.49 -33.69 -16.06
N LYS A 222 24.20 -34.82 -16.02
CA LYS A 222 23.80 -36.06 -16.71
C LYS A 222 23.49 -37.17 -15.71
N SER A 223 22.26 -37.67 -15.78
CA SER A 223 21.81 -38.76 -14.94
C SER A 223 22.50 -40.08 -15.27
N TYR A 224 22.70 -40.90 -14.24
CA TYR A 224 23.02 -42.30 -14.40
C TYR A 224 21.75 -43.11 -14.70
N PRO A 225 21.83 -44.19 -15.48
CA PRO A 225 20.70 -45.10 -15.69
C PRO A 225 20.20 -45.76 -14.39
N TYR A 226 21.11 -45.92 -13.42
CA TYR A 226 20.84 -46.44 -12.08
C TYR A 226 21.69 -45.67 -11.06
N PRO A 227 21.13 -45.30 -9.88
CA PRO A 227 21.90 -44.70 -8.81
C PRO A 227 23.06 -45.60 -8.36
N ARG A 228 24.20 -45.01 -8.01
CA ARG A 228 25.35 -45.73 -7.48
C ARG A 228 25.52 -45.44 -6.00
N GLU A 229 25.58 -46.47 -5.18
CA GLU A 229 25.88 -46.32 -3.75
C GLU A 229 27.38 -46.08 -3.57
N GLU A 230 27.75 -44.87 -3.17
CA GLU A 230 29.13 -44.47 -2.97
C GLU A 230 29.30 -43.82 -1.60
N TYR A 231 30.39 -44.17 -0.92
CA TYR A 231 30.82 -43.50 0.31
C TYR A 231 31.59 -42.21 0.00
N SER A 232 32.17 -42.14 -1.20
CA SER A 232 33.05 -41.07 -1.62
C SER A 232 32.77 -40.73 -3.08
N MET A 233 32.69 -39.45 -3.41
CA MET A 233 32.48 -38.99 -4.78
C MET A 233 33.80 -38.42 -5.32
N LEU A 234 34.17 -38.75 -6.56
CA LEU A 234 35.37 -38.17 -7.19
C LEU A 234 35.00 -36.88 -7.93
N LEU A 235 35.37 -35.74 -7.35
CA LEU A 235 35.00 -34.42 -7.88
C LEU A 235 36.25 -33.71 -8.41
N THR A 236 36.58 -33.90 -9.69
CA THR A 236 37.69 -33.17 -10.31
C THR A 236 37.35 -31.69 -10.52
N ALA A 237 38.36 -30.86 -10.81
CA ALA A 237 38.16 -29.41 -10.97
C ALA A 237 37.10 -29.08 -12.03
N GLY A 238 36.13 -28.25 -11.69
CA GLY A 238 35.03 -27.82 -12.57
C GLY A 238 33.91 -28.83 -12.76
N LYS A 239 33.83 -29.88 -11.93
CA LYS A 239 32.79 -30.91 -12.02
C LYS A 239 31.69 -30.71 -10.99
N THR A 240 30.53 -31.28 -11.30
CA THR A 240 29.40 -31.38 -10.37
C THR A 240 28.98 -32.83 -10.20
N SER A 241 28.48 -33.16 -9.00
CA SER A 241 27.91 -34.47 -8.68
C SER A 241 26.71 -34.28 -7.78
N ASP A 242 25.61 -34.91 -8.18
CA ASP A 242 24.35 -34.89 -7.44
C ASP A 242 24.11 -36.27 -6.86
N ALA A 243 23.87 -36.31 -5.55
CA ALA A 243 23.67 -37.55 -4.81
C ALA A 243 22.52 -37.41 -3.81
N LEU A 244 21.82 -38.51 -3.56
CA LEU A 244 20.78 -38.58 -2.55
C LEU A 244 21.36 -39.15 -1.25
N PHE A 245 21.01 -38.53 -0.13
CA PHE A 245 21.36 -39.00 1.20
C PHE A 245 20.09 -39.12 2.05
N THR A 246 19.77 -40.33 2.48
CA THR A 246 18.63 -40.61 3.35
C THR A 246 19.16 -41.13 4.69
N PRO A 247 19.14 -40.33 5.76
CA PRO A 247 19.69 -40.73 7.05
C PRO A 247 18.77 -41.74 7.74
N SER A 248 19.36 -42.74 8.39
CA SER A 248 18.64 -43.78 9.12
C SER A 248 18.61 -43.55 10.65
N ALA A 249 19.31 -42.51 11.13
CA ALA A 249 19.37 -42.10 12.52
C ALA A 249 19.52 -40.57 12.61
N ASP A 250 19.17 -40.01 13.76
CA ASP A 250 19.42 -38.62 14.12
C ASP A 250 20.90 -38.38 14.47
N GLY A 251 21.27 -37.10 14.52
CA GLY A 251 22.60 -36.65 14.91
C GLY A 251 23.45 -36.20 13.74
N THR A 252 24.76 -36.17 13.98
CA THR A 252 25.71 -35.53 13.05
C THR A 252 26.43 -36.56 12.19
N TYR A 253 26.27 -36.46 10.87
CA TYR A 253 27.01 -37.25 9.90
C TYR A 253 28.21 -36.47 9.38
N ALA A 254 29.42 -36.99 9.59
CA ALA A 254 30.63 -36.34 9.10
C ALA A 254 30.73 -36.44 7.57
N PHE A 255 30.79 -35.30 6.89
CA PHE A 255 30.94 -35.16 5.45
C PHE A 255 32.22 -34.38 5.16
N TYR A 256 33.29 -35.07 4.76
CA TYR A 256 34.63 -34.50 4.69
C TYR A 256 35.32 -34.85 3.39
N ASP A 257 36.26 -34.00 2.95
CA ASP A 257 37.06 -34.29 1.77
C ASP A 257 38.28 -35.13 2.12
N ARG A 258 38.32 -36.37 1.61
CA ARG A 258 39.40 -37.34 1.84
C ARG A 258 40.64 -37.07 0.99
N ALA A 259 40.54 -36.30 -0.10
CA ALA A 259 41.70 -35.87 -0.87
C ALA A 259 42.66 -34.98 -0.06
N LEU A 260 42.20 -34.48 1.09
CA LEU A 260 42.93 -33.55 1.95
C LEU A 260 43.79 -34.23 3.02
N ASN A 261 43.95 -35.55 2.95
CA ASN A 261 44.93 -36.25 3.76
C ASN A 261 46.34 -35.96 3.22
N LEU A 262 47.16 -35.22 4.00
CA LEU A 262 48.63 -35.01 3.87
C LEU A 262 49.15 -33.62 3.38
N THR A 263 48.62 -32.50 3.86
CA THR A 263 49.44 -31.27 3.96
C THR A 263 49.60 -30.81 5.41
N THR A 264 50.55 -31.47 6.06
CA THR A 264 51.15 -31.13 7.35
C THR A 264 51.76 -29.73 7.33
N ASN A 265 51.02 -28.69 7.72
CA ASN A 265 51.59 -27.49 8.36
C ASN A 265 50.49 -26.54 8.90
N GLY A 266 49.81 -26.93 9.98
CA GLY A 266 49.40 -25.92 10.98
C GLY A 266 47.96 -25.89 11.50
N MET A 267 47.08 -26.84 11.16
CA MET A 267 45.87 -27.07 11.97
C MET A 267 45.88 -28.52 12.44
N THR A 268 45.67 -28.72 13.74
CA THR A 268 45.65 -30.03 14.41
C THR A 268 44.46 -30.92 14.02
N ASP A 269 43.53 -30.41 13.20
CA ASP A 269 42.38 -31.14 12.65
C ASP A 269 42.55 -31.36 11.13
N GLY A 270 43.44 -32.27 10.76
CA GLY A 270 43.65 -32.64 9.35
C GLY A 270 42.38 -33.23 8.71
N GLY A 271 41.82 -32.50 7.75
CA GLY A 271 40.64 -32.85 6.94
C GLY A 271 39.42 -32.04 7.39
N LEU A 272 39.04 -31.01 6.63
CA LEU A 272 37.97 -30.09 7.01
C LEU A 272 36.64 -30.85 7.05
N TYR A 273 36.11 -31.06 8.25
CA TYR A 273 34.80 -31.67 8.47
C TYR A 273 33.73 -30.65 8.11
N SER A 274 32.95 -30.88 7.04
CA SER A 274 31.56 -30.44 7.05
C SER A 274 30.75 -31.48 7.79
N HIS A 275 29.64 -31.06 8.37
CA HIS A 275 28.77 -31.94 9.12
C HIS A 275 27.38 -31.82 8.52
N LEU A 276 26.73 -32.94 8.24
CA LEU A 276 25.32 -32.98 7.95
C LEU A 276 24.60 -33.23 9.28
N GLU A 277 23.83 -32.25 9.75
CA GLU A 277 23.00 -32.42 10.96
C GLU A 277 21.64 -32.97 10.58
N VAL A 278 21.29 -34.09 11.21
CA VAL A 278 19.99 -34.73 11.08
C VAL A 278 19.23 -34.49 12.38
N GLY A 279 18.28 -33.58 12.34
CA GLY A 279 17.52 -33.16 13.51
C GLY A 279 16.55 -34.23 13.99
N SER A 280 16.29 -34.28 15.30
CA SER A 280 15.03 -34.81 15.81
C SER A 280 13.95 -33.77 15.49
N GLY A 281 13.26 -33.94 14.36
CA GLY A 281 12.32 -32.96 13.82
C GLY A 281 11.46 -32.27 14.88
N THR A 282 11.80 -31.03 15.21
CA THR A 282 10.84 -30.08 15.77
C THR A 282 10.43 -29.20 14.62
N GLY A 283 9.15 -29.24 14.25
CA GLY A 283 8.57 -28.34 13.27
C GLY A 283 8.81 -26.87 13.61
N PRO A 284 8.53 -25.96 12.66
CA PRO A 284 8.69 -24.53 12.88
C PRO A 284 7.88 -24.07 14.11
N THR A 285 8.38 -23.08 14.83
CA THR A 285 7.64 -22.42 15.92
C THR A 285 7.30 -21.01 15.49
N ALA A 286 6.01 -20.74 15.30
CA ALA A 286 5.55 -19.44 14.84
C ALA A 286 5.29 -18.48 16.02
N THR A 287 5.60 -17.21 15.82
CA THR A 287 5.44 -16.12 16.79
C THR A 287 4.53 -15.03 16.20
N GLY A 288 3.52 -14.59 16.94
CA GLY A 288 2.59 -13.58 16.43
C GLY A 288 3.25 -12.26 16.02
N ASP A 289 2.75 -11.69 14.93
CA ASP A 289 3.23 -10.42 14.38
C ASP A 289 2.32 -9.24 14.71
N LEU A 290 2.87 -8.03 14.54
CA LEU A 290 2.14 -6.78 14.57
C LEU A 290 2.58 -5.90 13.40
N TYR A 291 1.64 -5.53 12.52
CA TYR A 291 1.89 -4.60 11.42
C TYR A 291 0.97 -3.38 11.48
N PRO A 292 1.50 -2.16 11.47
CA PRO A 292 0.69 -0.96 11.28
C PRO A 292 0.30 -0.80 9.81
N PHE A 293 -0.88 -0.27 9.57
CA PHE A 293 -1.29 0.20 8.24
C PHE A 293 -1.96 1.56 8.34
N THR A 294 -2.00 2.27 7.22
CA THR A 294 -2.75 3.52 7.07
C THR A 294 -4.00 3.20 6.27
N GLU A 295 -5.16 3.71 6.68
CA GLU A 295 -6.38 3.50 5.92
C GLU A 295 -6.26 4.03 4.48
N ASP A 296 -7.10 3.47 3.59
CA ASP A 296 -7.13 3.73 2.14
C ASP A 296 -5.81 3.48 1.38
N THR A 297 -4.80 2.95 2.06
CA THR A 297 -3.51 2.61 1.48
C THR A 297 -3.23 1.11 1.67
N PRO A 298 -2.96 0.38 0.58
CA PRO A 298 -2.53 -1.01 0.71
C PRO A 298 -1.24 -1.15 1.52
N LEU A 299 -1.25 -2.05 2.50
CA LEU A 299 -0.04 -2.49 3.19
C LEU A 299 0.63 -3.59 2.34
N ILE A 300 1.89 -3.40 1.99
CA ILE A 300 2.71 -4.39 1.27
C ILE A 300 3.93 -4.72 2.14
N VAL A 301 4.02 -5.98 2.56
CA VAL A 301 5.13 -6.49 3.37
C VAL A 301 5.94 -7.47 2.52
N ALA A 302 7.22 -7.16 2.33
CA ALA A 302 8.15 -8.02 1.60
C ALA A 302 8.57 -9.24 2.44
N ALA A 303 9.01 -10.31 1.76
CA ALA A 303 9.55 -11.49 2.41
C ALA A 303 10.77 -11.14 3.30
N PRO A 304 10.96 -11.79 4.46
CA PRO A 304 10.22 -12.97 4.92
C PRO A 304 8.87 -12.65 5.61
N GLY A 305 8.48 -11.37 5.73
CA GLY A 305 7.20 -10.93 6.28
C GLY A 305 6.84 -11.61 7.61
N VAL A 306 5.72 -12.33 7.66
CA VAL A 306 5.24 -13.05 8.87
C VAL A 306 6.22 -14.12 9.37
N LEU A 307 7.16 -14.57 8.54
CA LEU A 307 8.17 -15.56 8.92
C LEU A 307 9.42 -14.92 9.54
N ALA A 308 9.50 -13.58 9.61
CA ALA A 308 10.72 -12.87 10.01
C ALA A 308 11.13 -13.11 11.47
N ASN A 309 10.14 -13.35 12.35
CA ASN A 309 10.29 -13.57 13.78
C ASN A 309 10.01 -15.04 14.19
N ASP A 310 9.80 -15.92 13.22
CA ASP A 310 9.55 -17.33 13.44
C ASP A 310 10.85 -18.11 13.59
N GLU A 311 10.85 -19.12 14.46
CA GLU A 311 11.96 -20.07 14.53
C GLU A 311 11.76 -21.12 13.44
N PRO A 312 12.67 -21.22 12.45
CA PRO A 312 12.51 -22.16 11.36
C PRO A 312 12.60 -23.60 11.86
N GLY A 313 11.86 -24.50 11.22
CA GLY A 313 12.01 -25.94 11.41
C GLY A 313 13.30 -26.48 10.78
N THR A 314 13.25 -27.72 10.30
CA THR A 314 14.44 -28.37 9.69
C THR A 314 14.79 -27.85 8.29
N THR A 315 13.86 -27.11 7.66
CA THR A 315 14.00 -26.46 6.34
C THR A 315 13.47 -25.01 6.36
N VAL A 316 13.57 -24.31 5.21
CA VAL A 316 12.98 -22.98 5.02
C VAL A 316 11.47 -23.06 5.22
N SER A 317 10.97 -22.31 6.19
CA SER A 317 9.54 -22.30 6.51
C SER A 317 8.74 -21.55 5.45
N THR A 318 7.54 -22.05 5.15
CA THR A 318 6.57 -21.38 4.28
C THR A 318 5.30 -21.05 5.06
N ALA A 319 4.64 -19.94 4.73
CA ALA A 319 3.42 -19.51 5.40
C ALA A 319 2.17 -19.95 4.61
N SER A 320 1.11 -20.37 5.32
CA SER A 320 -0.22 -20.57 4.73
C SER A 320 -1.29 -19.91 5.59
N PRO A 321 -2.20 -19.11 4.98
CA PRO A 321 -3.27 -18.47 5.74
C PRO A 321 -4.31 -19.50 6.17
N ILE A 322 -4.68 -19.48 7.45
CA ILE A 322 -5.70 -20.35 8.04
C ILE A 322 -7.04 -19.61 8.19
N SER A 323 -7.00 -18.31 8.45
CA SER A 323 -8.15 -17.42 8.39
C SER A 323 -7.83 -16.16 7.59
N SER A 324 -8.86 -15.52 7.05
CA SER A 324 -8.74 -14.19 6.42
C SER A 324 -8.99 -13.09 7.46
N THR A 325 -8.75 -11.86 7.02
CA THR A 325 -9.12 -10.58 7.65
C THR A 325 -10.63 -10.34 7.65
N GLY A 326 -11.12 -9.56 8.62
CA GLY A 326 -12.53 -9.19 8.75
C GLY A 326 -12.91 -7.88 8.07
N HIS A 327 -11.95 -6.99 7.82
CA HIS A 327 -12.13 -5.62 7.35
C HIS A 327 -11.18 -5.26 6.21
N GLY A 328 -10.93 -6.21 5.33
CA GLY A 328 -10.11 -6.03 4.14
C GLY A 328 -9.82 -7.33 3.41
N SER A 329 -9.05 -7.22 2.33
CA SER A 329 -8.61 -8.34 1.51
C SER A 329 -7.13 -8.66 1.77
N LEU A 330 -6.85 -9.92 2.10
CA LEU A 330 -5.51 -10.45 2.36
C LEU A 330 -5.04 -11.36 1.22
N THR A 331 -3.79 -11.18 0.78
CA THR A 331 -3.05 -12.16 -0.02
C THR A 331 -1.74 -12.46 0.69
N LEU A 332 -1.60 -13.67 1.25
CA LEU A 332 -0.37 -14.16 1.89
C LEU A 332 0.33 -15.15 0.94
N ASN A 333 1.60 -14.89 0.65
CA ASN A 333 2.44 -15.76 -0.16
C ASN A 333 3.20 -16.76 0.71
N SER A 334 3.64 -17.86 0.11
CA SER A 334 4.37 -18.93 0.82
C SER A 334 5.72 -18.47 1.39
N ASP A 335 6.35 -17.44 0.83
CA ASP A 335 7.60 -16.86 1.34
C ASP A 335 7.40 -15.89 2.53
N GLY A 336 6.18 -15.82 3.06
CA GLY A 336 5.80 -14.98 4.19
C GLY A 336 5.51 -13.52 3.82
N SER A 337 5.77 -13.10 2.59
CA SER A 337 5.32 -11.79 2.09
C SER A 337 3.80 -11.74 1.99
N PHE A 338 3.21 -10.57 2.21
CA PHE A 338 1.76 -10.41 2.06
C PHE A 338 1.36 -9.00 1.64
N SER A 339 0.16 -8.90 1.07
CA SER A 339 -0.53 -7.64 0.85
C SER A 339 -1.86 -7.63 1.57
N TYR A 340 -2.17 -6.53 2.24
CA TYR A 340 -3.45 -6.27 2.87
C TYR A 340 -4.04 -4.97 2.31
N VAL A 341 -5.25 -5.05 1.78
CA VAL A 341 -6.04 -3.89 1.33
C VAL A 341 -7.19 -3.73 2.32
N PRO A 342 -7.17 -2.72 3.21
CA PRO A 342 -8.28 -2.47 4.11
C PRO A 342 -9.56 -2.12 3.32
N ASP A 343 -10.72 -2.41 3.91
CA ASP A 343 -11.98 -1.85 3.43
C ASP A 343 -11.92 -0.32 3.46
N PRO A 344 -12.60 0.40 2.56
CA PRO A 344 -12.58 1.86 2.53
C PRO A 344 -12.91 2.47 3.90
N ASN A 345 -12.11 3.46 4.32
CA ASN A 345 -12.26 4.22 5.57
C ASN A 345 -12.19 3.36 6.86
N PHE A 346 -11.54 2.19 6.80
CA PHE A 346 -11.29 1.37 7.97
C PHE A 346 -9.94 1.69 8.61
N ASN A 347 -9.98 2.30 9.80
CA ASN A 347 -8.79 2.63 10.62
C ASN A 347 -8.69 1.85 11.95
N GLY A 348 -9.30 0.67 12.03
CA GLY A 348 -9.37 -0.15 13.24
C GLY A 348 -8.29 -1.23 13.39
N SER A 349 -8.50 -2.12 14.36
CA SER A 349 -7.73 -3.36 14.47
C SER A 349 -8.36 -4.45 13.62
N ASP A 350 -7.55 -5.12 12.80
CA ASP A 350 -7.93 -6.34 12.10
C ASP A 350 -6.92 -7.45 12.44
N MET A 351 -7.24 -8.69 12.09
CA MET A 351 -6.38 -9.83 12.35
C MET A 351 -6.61 -10.95 11.36
N PHE A 352 -5.55 -11.71 11.12
CA PHE A 352 -5.64 -13.01 10.48
C PHE A 352 -4.75 -14.01 11.20
N THR A 353 -4.90 -15.29 10.89
CA THR A 353 -4.07 -16.35 11.47
C THR A 353 -3.35 -17.11 10.37
N TYR A 354 -2.12 -17.53 10.65
CA TYR A 354 -1.33 -18.37 9.76
C TYR A 354 -0.65 -19.49 10.55
N GLN A 355 -0.22 -20.51 9.81
CA GLN A 355 0.75 -21.49 10.27
C GLN A 355 1.95 -21.47 9.33
N ALA A 356 3.14 -21.64 9.90
CA ALA A 356 4.35 -21.93 9.17
C ALA A 356 4.48 -23.45 8.98
N THR A 357 5.07 -23.89 7.88
CA THR A 357 5.45 -25.29 7.67
C THR A 357 6.83 -25.38 7.03
N ASP A 358 7.64 -26.32 7.47
CA ASP A 358 8.93 -26.67 6.86
C ASP A 358 8.77 -27.77 5.79
N GLY A 359 7.54 -27.98 5.31
CA GLY A 359 7.18 -29.06 4.39
C GLY A 359 7.01 -30.42 5.07
N VAL A 360 7.25 -30.51 6.39
CA VAL A 360 7.17 -31.75 7.16
C VAL A 360 6.16 -31.62 8.30
N GLU A 361 6.36 -30.60 9.14
CA GLU A 361 5.50 -30.30 10.28
C GLU A 361 4.89 -28.89 10.14
N GLU A 362 3.76 -28.69 10.81
CA GLU A 362 3.12 -27.39 10.94
C GLU A 362 3.47 -26.78 12.29
N SER A 363 3.61 -25.47 12.32
CA SER A 363 3.77 -24.71 13.56
C SER A 363 2.48 -24.68 14.38
N ASN A 364 2.60 -24.13 15.59
CA ASN A 364 1.43 -23.58 16.29
C ASN A 364 0.73 -22.52 15.43
N LEU A 365 -0.60 -22.45 15.54
CA LEU A 365 -1.38 -21.37 14.95
C LEU A 365 -1.08 -20.06 15.67
N VAL A 366 -0.76 -19.01 14.91
CA VAL A 366 -0.50 -17.67 15.44
C VAL A 366 -1.37 -16.62 14.80
N THR A 367 -1.54 -15.51 15.52
CA THR A 367 -2.29 -14.34 15.07
C THR A 367 -1.34 -13.26 14.62
N VAL A 368 -1.61 -12.72 13.43
CA VAL A 368 -1.05 -11.46 12.95
C VAL A 368 -2.05 -10.37 13.28
N GLN A 369 -1.61 -9.37 14.04
CA GLN A 369 -2.43 -8.21 14.37
C GLN A 369 -2.11 -7.06 13.41
N LEU A 370 -3.15 -6.49 12.81
CA LEU A 370 -3.07 -5.31 11.96
C LEU A 370 -3.66 -4.12 12.71
N THR A 371 -2.93 -3.02 12.81
CA THR A 371 -3.40 -1.80 13.50
C THR A 371 -3.46 -0.63 12.54
N GLY A 372 -4.68 -0.18 12.24
CA GLY A 372 -4.95 0.96 11.37
C GLY A 372 -4.67 2.29 12.06
N THR A 373 -4.18 3.26 11.29
CA THR A 373 -4.18 4.67 11.65
C THR A 373 -5.11 5.44 10.71
N PRO A 374 -5.91 6.37 11.23
CA PRO A 374 -6.81 7.16 10.41
C PRO A 374 -6.06 8.14 9.50
N THR A 375 -6.68 8.45 8.36
CA THR A 375 -6.33 9.47 7.38
C THR A 375 -7.58 10.30 7.13
N ASN A 376 -7.47 11.61 7.22
CA ASN A 376 -8.61 12.50 7.04
C ASN A 376 -9.25 12.35 5.64
N ASP A 377 -10.55 12.09 5.61
CA ASP A 377 -11.41 12.13 4.45
C ASP A 377 -12.04 13.52 4.29
N ALA A 378 -12.10 14.03 3.07
CA ALA A 378 -12.74 15.33 2.83
C ALA A 378 -14.26 15.24 3.05
N PRO A 379 -14.90 16.32 3.54
CA PRO A 379 -16.33 16.31 3.78
C PRO A 379 -17.14 16.21 2.48
N SER A 380 -18.37 15.73 2.60
CA SER A 380 -19.33 15.64 1.51
C SER A 380 -20.46 16.64 1.73
N ALA A 381 -20.45 17.73 0.95
CA ALA A 381 -21.51 18.74 0.96
C ALA A 381 -22.67 18.42 0.01
N ALA A 382 -23.87 18.85 0.35
CA ALA A 382 -25.09 18.65 -0.44
C ALA A 382 -25.79 19.98 -0.78
N THR A 383 -26.60 19.98 -1.85
CA THR A 383 -27.28 21.21 -2.27
C THR A 383 -28.45 21.58 -1.36
N ASP A 384 -28.63 22.88 -1.15
CA ASP A 384 -29.71 23.44 -0.35
C ASP A 384 -30.73 24.21 -1.16
N SER A 385 -31.91 24.38 -0.57
CA SER A 385 -32.93 25.26 -1.11
C SER A 385 -33.70 25.97 -0.01
N TYR A 386 -33.91 27.28 -0.19
CA TYR A 386 -34.66 28.12 0.74
C TYR A 386 -35.65 29.02 -0.01
N GLN A 387 -36.60 29.56 0.74
CA GLN A 387 -37.55 30.56 0.28
C GLN A 387 -37.35 31.85 1.05
N ALA A 388 -37.31 32.97 0.33
CA ALA A 388 -37.24 34.31 0.89
C ALA A 388 -38.42 35.16 0.41
N TYR A 389 -38.76 36.19 1.18
CA TYR A 389 -39.81 37.14 0.87
C TYR A 389 -39.22 38.49 0.48
N THR A 390 -39.74 39.13 -0.56
CA THR A 390 -39.33 40.49 -0.96
C THR A 390 -39.51 41.46 0.21
N GLY A 391 -38.49 42.31 0.47
CA GLY A 391 -38.54 43.31 1.53
C GLY A 391 -38.27 42.77 2.94
N GLN A 392 -38.08 41.46 3.11
CA GLN A 392 -37.75 40.82 4.39
C GLN A 392 -36.37 40.15 4.35
N THR A 393 -35.71 40.08 5.51
CA THR A 393 -34.45 39.34 5.63
C THR A 393 -34.75 37.91 6.06
N LEU A 394 -34.37 36.94 5.22
CA LEU A 394 -34.33 35.54 5.61
C LEU A 394 -33.17 35.33 6.59
N VAL A 395 -33.44 34.71 7.74
CA VAL A 395 -32.42 34.31 8.72
C VAL A 395 -32.54 32.81 8.95
N VAL A 396 -31.48 32.08 8.62
CA VAL A 396 -31.37 30.63 8.84
C VAL A 396 -30.35 30.38 9.94
N ALA A 397 -30.80 29.72 11.01
CA ALA A 397 -29.94 29.36 12.14
C ALA A 397 -29.02 28.17 11.81
N ALA A 398 -27.91 28.06 12.53
CA ALA A 398 -26.99 26.92 12.42
C ALA A 398 -27.71 25.58 12.73
N PRO A 399 -27.33 24.47 12.07
CA PRO A 399 -26.20 24.33 11.13
C PRO A 399 -26.48 24.89 9.72
N GLY A 400 -27.68 25.41 9.47
CA GLY A 400 -28.06 26.05 8.21
C GLY A 400 -27.72 25.20 6.99
N VAL A 401 -26.82 25.70 6.15
CA VAL A 401 -26.38 24.99 4.93
C VAL A 401 -25.63 23.69 5.26
N LEU A 402 -24.92 23.61 6.39
CA LEU A 402 -24.21 22.40 6.81
C LEU A 402 -25.15 21.29 7.33
N GLY A 403 -26.46 21.54 7.41
CA GLY A 403 -27.41 20.63 8.07
C GLY A 403 -27.61 19.29 7.35
N ASN A 404 -27.27 19.21 6.07
CA ASN A 404 -27.32 18.02 5.23
C ASN A 404 -25.92 17.55 4.79
N ASP A 405 -24.86 18.17 5.28
CA ASP A 405 -23.48 17.83 4.98
C ASP A 405 -22.97 16.77 5.96
N THR A 406 -22.05 15.92 5.50
CA THR A 406 -21.51 14.83 6.30
C THR A 406 -20.00 14.74 6.17
N ASP A 407 -19.39 14.29 7.25
CA ASP A 407 -17.99 13.93 7.33
C ASP A 407 -17.89 12.48 7.84
N ILE A 408 -17.06 11.66 7.21
CA ILE A 408 -16.99 10.23 7.54
C ILE A 408 -16.13 9.97 8.78
N ASP A 409 -15.17 10.85 9.06
CA ASP A 409 -14.37 10.86 10.30
C ASP A 409 -15.15 11.46 11.47
N GLY A 410 -16.22 12.21 11.15
CA GLY A 410 -17.09 12.86 12.12
C GLY A 410 -16.51 14.20 12.61
N ASP A 411 -15.60 14.79 11.84
CA ASP A 411 -15.02 16.09 12.13
C ASP A 411 -16.06 17.22 12.03
N SER A 412 -15.79 18.30 12.75
CA SER A 412 -16.70 19.44 12.78
C SER A 412 -16.62 20.26 11.50
N LEU A 413 -17.75 20.44 10.83
CA LEU A 413 -17.80 21.16 9.57
C LEU A 413 -17.95 22.68 9.74
N SER A 414 -17.35 23.41 8.80
CA SER A 414 -17.52 24.84 8.63
C SER A 414 -17.86 25.21 7.18
N ALA A 415 -18.71 26.21 6.98
CA ALA A 415 -19.11 26.66 5.64
C ALA A 415 -18.21 27.79 5.15
N VAL A 416 -17.72 27.67 3.92
CA VAL A 416 -16.88 28.68 3.26
C VAL A 416 -17.57 29.14 1.97
N LEU A 417 -17.81 30.44 1.86
CA LEU A 417 -18.47 31.03 0.71
C LEU A 417 -17.53 31.04 -0.52
N ASP A 418 -17.97 30.43 -1.61
CA ASP A 418 -17.25 30.44 -2.89
C ASP A 418 -17.69 31.59 -3.77
N THR A 419 -18.99 31.63 -4.10
CA THR A 419 -19.59 32.67 -4.93
C THR A 419 -20.82 33.21 -4.24
N GLY A 420 -20.85 34.54 -4.04
CA GLY A 420 -21.98 35.22 -3.42
C GLY A 420 -23.18 35.38 -4.36
N THR A 421 -24.26 35.93 -3.81
CA THR A 421 -25.50 36.20 -4.53
C THR A 421 -25.38 37.34 -5.54
N SER A 422 -26.17 37.29 -6.60
CA SER A 422 -26.21 38.35 -7.63
C SER A 422 -27.43 39.27 -7.51
N GLY A 423 -28.45 38.86 -6.76
CA GLY A 423 -29.74 39.53 -6.64
C GLY A 423 -30.11 39.95 -5.22
N GLY A 424 -29.18 39.94 -4.27
CA GLY A 424 -29.43 40.32 -2.87
C GLY A 424 -28.16 40.45 -2.04
N ALA A 425 -28.34 40.81 -0.76
CA ALA A 425 -27.26 40.90 0.22
C ALA A 425 -27.20 39.62 1.05
N LEU A 426 -26.10 38.87 0.92
CA LEU A 426 -25.82 37.64 1.66
C LEU A 426 -24.77 37.86 2.75
N THR A 427 -24.96 37.21 3.90
CA THR A 427 -23.89 36.96 4.88
C THR A 427 -23.97 35.49 5.30
N LEU A 428 -22.95 34.71 4.94
CA LEU A 428 -22.77 33.31 5.36
C LEU A 428 -21.73 33.26 6.47
N ASN A 429 -22.05 32.56 7.56
CA ASN A 429 -21.15 32.33 8.69
C ASN A 429 -20.56 30.91 8.61
N GLY A 430 -19.41 30.73 9.27
CA GLY A 430 -18.72 29.44 9.28
C GLY A 430 -19.50 28.31 9.97
N ASP A 431 -20.44 28.60 10.86
CA ASP A 431 -21.32 27.59 11.47
C ASP A 431 -22.51 27.16 10.58
N GLY A 432 -22.47 27.58 9.31
CA GLY A 432 -23.48 27.31 8.29
C GLY A 432 -24.75 28.16 8.41
N SER A 433 -24.89 28.97 9.47
CA SER A 433 -25.96 29.97 9.55
C SER A 433 -25.76 31.07 8.50
N PHE A 434 -26.85 31.64 7.99
CA PHE A 434 -26.77 32.75 7.06
C PHE A 434 -27.97 33.68 7.14
N SER A 435 -27.76 34.91 6.66
CA SER A 435 -28.84 35.87 6.40
C SER A 435 -28.82 36.34 4.95
N TYR A 436 -30.01 36.48 4.35
CA TYR A 436 -30.17 36.94 2.98
C TYR A 436 -31.32 37.95 2.87
N THR A 437 -31.05 39.11 2.27
CA THR A 437 -32.06 40.13 1.94
C THR A 437 -32.17 40.27 0.42
N PRO A 438 -33.30 39.89 -0.21
CA PRO A 438 -33.48 40.02 -1.66
C PRO A 438 -33.51 41.49 -2.11
N ALA A 439 -32.89 41.81 -3.26
CA ALA A 439 -33.00 43.12 -3.91
C ALA A 439 -34.20 43.22 -4.87
N GLY A 440 -34.84 42.10 -5.20
CA GLY A 440 -36.01 42.02 -6.07
C GLY A 440 -36.66 40.65 -6.01
N SER A 441 -37.56 40.36 -6.95
CA SER A 441 -38.39 39.14 -6.93
C SER A 441 -37.83 37.97 -7.77
N ASN A 442 -36.67 38.15 -8.40
CA ASN A 442 -36.05 37.08 -9.19
C ASN A 442 -35.41 36.03 -8.26
N PRO A 443 -35.45 34.74 -8.62
CA PRO A 443 -34.66 33.73 -7.92
C PRO A 443 -33.16 34.08 -7.90
N ASP A 444 -32.48 33.65 -6.86
CA ASP A 444 -31.05 33.91 -6.64
C ASP A 444 -30.36 32.63 -6.16
N SER A 445 -29.04 32.63 -6.16
CA SER A 445 -28.26 31.51 -5.63
C SER A 445 -26.87 31.96 -5.20
N PHE A 446 -26.25 31.14 -4.37
CA PHE A 446 -24.83 31.25 -4.02
C PHE A 446 -24.23 29.85 -3.93
N THR A 447 -22.91 29.75 -3.95
CA THR A 447 -22.21 28.46 -3.78
C THR A 447 -21.27 28.49 -2.58
N TYR A 448 -21.11 27.35 -1.94
CA TYR A 448 -20.20 27.15 -0.81
C TYR A 448 -19.58 25.76 -0.86
N HIS A 449 -18.53 25.55 -0.07
CA HIS A 449 -18.03 24.22 0.29
C HIS A 449 -17.97 24.08 1.81
N ALA A 450 -18.06 22.85 2.29
CA ALA A 450 -17.79 22.49 3.67
C ALA A 450 -16.28 22.26 3.86
N ASN A 451 -15.76 22.63 5.02
CA ASN A 451 -14.38 22.40 5.43
C ASN A 451 -14.36 21.76 6.83
N ASP A 452 -13.63 20.67 7.00
CA ASP A 452 -13.50 19.90 8.25
C ASP A 452 -12.37 20.44 9.17
N GLY A 453 -11.64 21.46 8.71
CA GLY A 453 -10.45 22.02 9.35
C GLY A 453 -9.13 21.68 8.63
N THR A 454 -9.13 20.68 7.76
CA THR A 454 -7.95 20.21 7.01
C THR A 454 -8.19 20.04 5.51
N ALA A 455 -9.39 19.67 5.08
CA ALA A 455 -9.79 19.43 3.69
C ALA A 455 -11.14 20.09 3.35
N ASP A 456 -11.32 20.38 2.06
CA ASP A 456 -12.52 21.00 1.50
C ASP A 456 -13.37 19.96 0.75
N SER A 457 -14.70 20.07 0.87
CA SER A 457 -15.64 19.36 0.02
C SER A 457 -15.62 19.88 -1.42
N GLY A 458 -16.37 19.21 -2.30
CA GLY A 458 -16.81 19.85 -3.55
C GLY A 458 -17.71 21.06 -3.28
N SER A 459 -17.67 22.06 -4.17
CA SER A 459 -18.58 23.22 -4.11
C SER A 459 -20.01 22.83 -4.51
N VAL A 460 -20.99 23.27 -3.72
CA VAL A 460 -22.42 23.01 -3.93
C VAL A 460 -23.23 24.31 -3.97
N THR A 461 -24.39 24.26 -4.59
CA THR A 461 -25.27 25.42 -4.79
C THR A 461 -26.39 25.47 -3.77
N VAL A 462 -26.60 26.65 -3.19
CA VAL A 462 -27.79 27.01 -2.42
C VAL A 462 -28.73 27.81 -3.32
N ASN A 463 -29.94 27.28 -3.52
CA ASN A 463 -30.95 27.93 -4.35
C ASN A 463 -31.93 28.73 -3.49
N ILE A 464 -32.16 29.99 -3.83
CA ILE A 464 -33.10 30.86 -3.12
C ILE A 464 -34.25 31.23 -4.06
N THR A 465 -35.44 30.77 -3.72
CA THR A 465 -36.66 31.23 -4.38
C THR A 465 -37.16 32.49 -3.69
N VAL A 466 -37.37 33.57 -4.44
CA VAL A 466 -37.91 34.81 -3.89
C VAL A 466 -39.37 34.96 -4.31
N VAL A 467 -40.24 35.16 -3.34
CA VAL A 467 -41.67 35.39 -3.56
C VAL A 467 -42.11 36.68 -2.87
N SER A 468 -43.27 37.23 -3.27
CA SER A 468 -43.85 38.38 -2.59
C SER A 468 -44.16 38.05 -1.13
N ALA A 469 -43.88 38.99 -0.22
CA ALA A 469 -44.31 38.87 1.17
C ALA A 469 -45.83 38.65 1.25
N PRO A 470 -46.34 37.85 2.20
CA PRO A 470 -47.77 37.76 2.45
C PRO A 470 -48.30 39.13 2.88
N ASN A 471 -49.39 39.59 2.26
CA ASN A 471 -50.05 40.84 2.64
C ASN A 471 -50.67 40.74 4.04
N SER A 472 -50.54 41.81 4.83
CA SER A 472 -51.08 41.94 6.19
C SER A 472 -52.31 42.85 6.15
N ALA A 473 -53.34 42.52 6.93
CA ALA A 473 -54.48 43.43 7.05
C ALA A 473 -54.10 44.68 7.86
N PRO A 474 -54.68 45.85 7.55
CA PRO A 474 -54.45 47.04 8.36
C PRO A 474 -54.94 46.90 9.80
N VAL A 475 -54.35 47.67 10.70
CA VAL A 475 -54.79 47.82 12.09
C VAL A 475 -55.40 49.20 12.26
N ALA A 476 -56.72 49.23 12.47
CA ALA A 476 -57.44 50.47 12.73
C ALA A 476 -57.52 50.74 14.24
N GLU A 477 -57.29 51.99 14.64
CA GLU A 477 -57.16 52.41 16.03
C GLU A 477 -58.31 53.35 16.45
N ASP A 478 -58.75 53.25 17.72
CA ASP A 478 -59.88 54.04 18.24
C ASP A 478 -59.64 55.57 18.12
N ASP A 479 -60.62 56.29 17.57
CA ASP A 479 -60.59 57.74 17.43
C ASP A 479 -61.37 58.47 18.53
N THR A 480 -60.96 59.72 18.80
CA THR A 480 -61.75 60.63 19.63
C THR A 480 -61.84 62.03 19.02
N ALA A 481 -63.03 62.63 19.11
CA ALA A 481 -63.26 64.01 18.70
C ALA A 481 -64.14 64.74 19.72
N THR A 482 -64.08 66.07 19.74
CA THR A 482 -64.94 66.92 20.57
C THR A 482 -65.47 68.07 19.73
N THR A 483 -66.77 68.37 19.87
CA THR A 483 -67.40 69.47 19.15
C THR A 483 -68.50 70.14 19.97
N PRO A 484 -68.72 71.46 19.84
CA PRO A 484 -69.90 72.11 20.38
C PRO A 484 -71.20 71.58 19.78
N GLN A 485 -72.31 71.77 20.49
CA GLN A 485 -73.64 71.48 19.94
C GLN A 485 -73.86 72.21 18.62
N LEU A 486 -74.54 71.53 17.69
CA LEU A 486 -74.90 72.07 16.37
C LEU A 486 -73.70 72.44 15.47
N THR A 487 -72.49 72.06 15.86
CA THR A 487 -71.27 72.30 15.07
C THR A 487 -70.77 70.96 14.50
N PRO A 488 -70.79 70.78 13.18
CA PRO A 488 -70.14 69.63 12.55
C PRO A 488 -68.64 69.63 12.84
N VAL A 489 -68.05 68.45 12.97
CA VAL A 489 -66.61 68.25 13.15
C VAL A 489 -66.08 67.31 12.08
N THR A 490 -64.95 67.68 11.50
CA THR A 490 -64.20 66.82 10.58
C THR A 490 -63.23 65.96 11.37
N ILE A 491 -63.25 64.66 11.15
CA ILE A 491 -62.41 63.66 11.83
C ILE A 491 -61.58 62.94 10.76
N HIS A 492 -60.28 62.80 10.97
CA HIS A 492 -59.38 62.01 10.12
C HIS A 492 -59.22 60.65 10.76
N LEU A 493 -59.97 59.66 10.27
CA LEU A 493 -60.08 58.33 10.89
C LEU A 493 -58.78 57.54 10.75
N VAL A 494 -58.14 57.61 9.58
CA VAL A 494 -56.94 56.82 9.30
C VAL A 494 -55.64 57.46 9.80
N ALA A 495 -55.71 58.49 10.64
CA ALA A 495 -54.54 59.26 11.06
C ALA A 495 -53.58 58.46 11.97
N ASN A 496 -54.16 57.56 12.76
CA ASN A 496 -53.54 56.68 13.74
C ASN A 496 -53.57 55.21 13.29
N ASP A 497 -54.25 54.91 12.19
CA ASP A 497 -54.28 53.58 11.60
C ASP A 497 -52.91 53.23 11.00
N THR A 498 -52.55 51.96 11.09
CA THR A 498 -51.27 51.47 10.59
C THR A 498 -51.49 50.25 9.71
N ASP A 499 -50.61 50.07 8.75
CA ASP A 499 -50.53 48.85 7.96
C ASP A 499 -49.08 48.38 7.95
N ALA A 500 -48.85 47.08 8.13
CA ALA A 500 -47.50 46.53 8.27
C ALA A 500 -46.71 46.56 6.95
N ASP A 501 -47.42 46.53 5.81
CA ASP A 501 -46.87 46.61 4.46
C ASP A 501 -46.81 48.06 3.95
N GLY A 502 -47.45 49.00 4.66
CA GLY A 502 -47.42 50.44 4.39
C GLY A 502 -48.31 50.86 3.22
N ASN A 503 -49.28 50.01 2.86
CA ASN A 503 -50.16 50.15 1.70
C ASN A 503 -51.63 50.42 2.09
N LEU A 504 -51.88 50.96 3.30
CA LEU A 504 -53.20 51.40 3.76
C LEU A 504 -53.87 52.30 2.71
N ASP A 505 -55.13 52.05 2.36
CA ASP A 505 -55.89 52.86 1.41
C ASP A 505 -56.97 53.70 2.13
N PRO A 506 -56.74 55.00 2.39
CA PRO A 506 -57.72 55.88 3.01
C PRO A 506 -59.04 56.00 2.24
N THR A 507 -59.09 55.63 0.96
CA THR A 507 -60.29 55.78 0.13
C THR A 507 -61.35 54.72 0.41
N THR A 508 -60.99 53.64 1.11
CA THR A 508 -61.83 52.46 1.35
C THR A 508 -62.58 52.48 2.69
N VAL A 509 -62.42 53.55 3.48
CA VAL A 509 -63.09 53.70 4.78
C VAL A 509 -64.60 53.47 4.66
N THR A 510 -65.08 52.49 5.43
CA THR A 510 -66.48 52.08 5.48
C THR A 510 -66.99 52.21 6.91
N ILE A 511 -68.13 52.90 7.08
CA ILE A 511 -68.81 52.98 8.38
C ILE A 511 -69.54 51.66 8.64
N VAL A 512 -69.18 50.98 9.72
CA VAL A 512 -69.75 49.68 10.09
C VAL A 512 -71.01 49.85 10.92
N ASN A 513 -70.96 50.68 11.96
CA ASN A 513 -72.11 51.01 12.79
C ASN A 513 -72.32 52.53 12.85
N ASP A 514 -73.54 52.98 12.56
CA ASP A 514 -73.94 54.38 12.64
C ASP A 514 -73.88 54.95 14.08
N PRO A 515 -73.80 56.29 14.26
CA PRO A 515 -73.78 56.93 15.57
C PRO A 515 -74.98 56.55 16.46
N ASN A 516 -74.71 55.96 17.62
CA ASN A 516 -75.73 55.38 18.50
C ASN A 516 -76.56 56.41 19.31
N ARG A 517 -76.33 57.71 19.14
CA ARG A 517 -77.15 58.82 19.68
C ARG A 517 -77.81 59.68 18.60
N GLY A 518 -77.78 59.21 17.35
CA GLY A 518 -78.52 59.81 16.23
C GLY A 518 -77.83 61.03 15.61
N GLY A 519 -76.52 61.21 15.82
CA GLY A 519 -75.70 62.01 14.93
C GLY A 519 -75.66 61.42 13.52
N THR A 520 -75.22 62.20 12.54
CA THR A 520 -75.09 61.75 11.15
C THR A 520 -73.66 61.84 10.69
N ILE A 521 -73.19 60.83 9.96
CA ILE A 521 -71.89 60.80 9.31
C ILE A 521 -72.04 61.13 7.83
N ASN A 522 -71.20 62.03 7.33
CA ASN A 522 -70.97 62.20 5.91
C ASN A 522 -69.52 61.81 5.61
N ASN A 523 -69.31 60.67 4.94
CA ASN A 523 -67.98 60.25 4.52
C ASN A 523 -67.52 61.11 3.34
N THR A 524 -66.51 61.94 3.58
CA THR A 524 -65.99 62.88 2.57
C THR A 524 -64.88 62.27 1.71
N GLY A 525 -64.52 61.01 1.95
CA GLY A 525 -63.45 60.28 1.26
C GLY A 525 -62.07 60.53 1.85
N ASN A 526 -61.09 59.76 1.37
CA ASN A 526 -59.68 59.81 1.77
C ASN A 526 -59.46 59.81 3.30
N GLY A 527 -60.19 58.97 4.02
CA GLY A 527 -60.03 58.82 5.48
C GLY A 527 -60.73 59.89 6.31
N TYR A 528 -61.44 60.85 5.70
CA TYR A 528 -62.11 61.92 6.42
C TYR A 528 -63.63 61.72 6.47
N VAL A 529 -64.20 61.98 7.64
CA VAL A 529 -65.65 62.04 7.84
C VAL A 529 -66.05 63.36 8.50
N ILE A 530 -67.25 63.84 8.16
CA ILE A 530 -67.91 64.94 8.87
C ILE A 530 -69.00 64.35 9.77
N TYR A 531 -68.79 64.42 11.08
CA TYR A 531 -69.82 64.10 12.07
C TYR A 531 -70.65 65.35 12.38
N THR A 532 -71.97 65.25 12.25
CA THR A 532 -72.92 66.29 12.67
C THR A 532 -73.72 65.81 13.87
N PRO A 533 -73.60 66.46 15.05
CA PRO A 533 -74.38 66.10 16.23
C PRO A 533 -75.89 66.22 16.00
N ARG A 534 -76.68 65.31 16.58
CA ARG A 534 -78.14 65.47 16.64
C ARG A 534 -78.51 66.79 17.33
N ARG A 535 -79.48 67.52 16.77
CA ARG A 535 -79.98 68.78 17.36
C ARG A 535 -80.38 68.59 18.84
N GLY A 536 -79.74 69.35 19.73
CA GLY A 536 -79.99 69.34 21.18
C GLY A 536 -79.32 68.21 21.96
N PHE A 537 -78.55 67.32 21.32
CA PHE A 537 -77.82 66.25 22.00
C PHE A 537 -76.60 66.79 22.77
N LYS A 538 -76.36 66.24 23.97
CA LYS A 538 -75.16 66.46 24.78
C LYS A 538 -74.70 65.11 25.32
N GLY A 539 -73.40 64.85 25.27
CA GLY A 539 -72.81 63.61 25.74
C GLY A 539 -71.93 62.99 24.68
N THR A 540 -71.58 61.71 24.88
CA THR A 540 -70.75 60.95 23.95
C THR A 540 -71.63 60.18 22.98
N ASP A 541 -71.40 60.40 21.68
CA ASP A 541 -71.93 59.59 20.59
C ASP A 541 -70.80 58.67 20.09
N VAL A 542 -71.15 57.47 19.62
CA VAL A 542 -70.17 56.46 19.20
C VAL A 542 -70.63 55.80 17.92
N PHE A 543 -69.74 55.71 16.94
CA PHE A 543 -69.87 54.96 15.69
C PHE A 543 -68.57 54.15 15.46
N SER A 544 -68.54 53.29 14.45
CA SER A 544 -67.35 52.50 14.14
C SER A 544 -67.09 52.38 12.64
N TYR A 545 -65.85 52.07 12.27
CA TYR A 545 -65.41 51.96 10.88
C TYR A 545 -64.40 50.82 10.70
N THR A 546 -64.21 50.43 9.44
CA THR A 546 -63.09 49.62 8.93
C THR A 546 -62.47 50.31 7.73
N VAL A 547 -61.23 49.94 7.41
CA VAL A 547 -60.48 50.43 6.25
C VAL A 547 -59.75 49.24 5.59
N GLU A 548 -59.57 49.28 4.28
CA GLU A 548 -58.83 48.27 3.51
C GLU A 548 -57.44 48.79 3.13
N ASP A 549 -56.51 47.89 2.90
CA ASP A 549 -55.29 48.18 2.15
C ASP A 549 -55.55 48.15 0.63
N THR A 550 -54.53 48.50 -0.17
CA THR A 550 -54.63 48.46 -1.63
C THR A 550 -54.70 47.05 -2.24
N ASP A 551 -54.42 46.01 -1.45
CA ASP A 551 -54.46 44.60 -1.85
C ASP A 551 -55.79 43.91 -1.44
N GLY A 552 -56.68 44.65 -0.78
CA GLY A 552 -58.06 44.28 -0.45
C GLY A 552 -58.26 43.58 0.88
N LEU A 553 -57.30 43.57 1.81
CA LEU A 553 -57.55 43.07 3.18
C LEU A 553 -58.16 44.16 4.05
N VAL A 554 -59.16 43.77 4.85
CA VAL A 554 -59.95 44.66 5.71
C VAL A 554 -59.37 44.69 7.12
N SER A 555 -59.30 45.88 7.73
CA SER A 555 -58.85 46.08 9.11
C SER A 555 -59.76 45.45 10.17
N ASN A 556 -59.29 45.43 11.42
CA ASN A 556 -60.21 45.31 12.55
C ASN A 556 -61.19 46.50 12.58
N GLU A 557 -62.32 46.34 13.28
CA GLU A 557 -63.27 47.43 13.52
C GLU A 557 -62.73 48.36 14.62
N ALA A 558 -62.66 49.67 14.33
CA ALA A 558 -62.26 50.72 15.27
C ALA A 558 -63.45 51.60 15.67
N THR A 559 -63.46 52.09 16.92
CA THR A 559 -64.55 52.92 17.44
C THR A 559 -64.17 54.39 17.49
N VAL A 560 -65.12 55.25 17.09
CA VAL A 560 -64.96 56.70 17.11
C VAL A 560 -65.87 57.29 18.19
N ARG A 561 -65.28 57.93 19.19
CA ARG A 561 -66.04 58.59 20.29
C ARG A 561 -66.07 60.09 20.09
N VAL A 562 -67.26 60.64 19.87
CA VAL A 562 -67.45 62.09 19.71
C VAL A 562 -68.13 62.69 20.92
N ASN A 563 -67.42 63.55 21.65
CA ASN A 563 -67.94 64.27 22.81
C ASN A 563 -68.60 65.59 22.40
N VAL A 564 -69.93 65.66 22.54
CA VAL A 564 -70.70 66.86 22.22
C VAL A 564 -70.88 67.73 23.46
N ILE A 565 -70.20 68.87 23.46
CA ILE A 565 -70.18 69.85 24.57
C ILE A 565 -71.05 71.08 24.25
N ARG A 566 -71.28 71.93 25.25
CA ARG A 566 -72.08 73.15 25.06
C ARG A 566 -71.37 74.17 24.19
#